data_AF-A0A133V595-F1
#
_entry.id   AF-A0A133V595-F1
#
_cell.length_a   1.000
_cell.length_b   1.000
_cell.length_c   1.000
_cell.angle_alpha   90.00
_cell.angle_beta   90.00
_cell.angle_gamma   90.00
#
_symmetry.space_group_name_H-M   'P 1'
#
loop_
_entity.id
_entity.type
_entity.pdbx_description
1 polymer ?
#
loop_
_entity_poly.entity_id
_entity_poly.type
_entity_poly.pdbx_seq_one_letter_code
_entity_poly.pdbx_strand_id
1 'polypeptide(L)'
;MDYSDWNLCNGIFITIYSKKQVNLLEKRLGLVEKESMKPIIIELVKNLYSLYEDIIKNMKSLEKKEFSWGHESSNISTLKEIDTGFLSFYKSYLPPDDTISLIESKPYLNGLRKKLKELAGSIYSEEFRKECEKRIEEFLEEHENTPLEDKDLSRISSTLLAYTINNYDSLPYRNTYYEFWKENKEHFLKFRERDEVKEKIEKVEQKVKTLHDSHAELTNQLDKILSYYQRKFDIPLKEFVRENK
;
A
#
# COMPACT_ATOMS: atom_id res chain seq x y z
N MET A 1 42.13 -10.82 -64.83
CA MET A 1 41.21 -10.25 -63.82
C MET A 1 40.86 -8.88 -64.32
N ASP A 2 39.60 -8.67 -64.71
CA ASP A 2 39.19 -7.46 -65.42
C ASP A 2 39.03 -6.29 -64.45
N TYR A 3 39.30 -5.06 -64.89
CA TYR A 3 39.25 -3.87 -64.02
C TYR A 3 37.85 -3.65 -63.44
N SER A 4 36.81 -4.13 -64.13
CA SER A 4 35.42 -4.18 -63.67
C SER A 4 35.21 -5.08 -62.45
N ASP A 5 35.85 -6.25 -62.41
CA ASP A 5 35.72 -7.22 -61.31
C ASP A 5 36.36 -6.70 -60.03
N TRP A 6 37.49 -5.99 -60.17
CA TRP A 6 38.17 -5.33 -59.06
C TRP A 6 37.34 -4.20 -58.44
N ASN A 7 36.68 -3.38 -59.27
CA ASN A 7 35.80 -2.31 -58.81
C ASN A 7 34.52 -2.83 -58.13
N LEU A 8 33.95 -3.93 -58.65
CA LEU A 8 32.80 -4.57 -58.03
C LEU A 8 33.15 -5.15 -56.66
N CYS A 9 34.29 -5.84 -56.55
CA CYS A 9 34.78 -6.39 -55.28
C CYS A 9 35.08 -5.29 -54.25
N ASN A 10 35.69 -4.18 -54.67
CA ASN A 10 35.93 -3.02 -53.81
C ASN A 10 34.64 -2.34 -53.36
N GLY A 11 33.66 -2.17 -54.24
CA GLY A 11 32.35 -1.60 -53.91
C GLY A 11 31.59 -2.44 -52.87
N ILE A 12 31.62 -3.77 -53.01
CA ILE A 12 31.03 -4.71 -52.04
C ILE A 12 31.76 -4.60 -50.69
N PHE A 13 33.10 -4.57 -50.69
CA PHE A 13 33.88 -4.47 -49.47
C PHE A 13 33.64 -3.16 -48.71
N ILE A 14 33.61 -2.02 -49.43
CA ILE A 14 33.30 -0.70 -48.86
C ILE A 14 31.90 -0.70 -48.25
N THR A 15 30.90 -1.29 -48.93
CA THR A 15 29.52 -1.36 -48.42
C THR A 15 29.42 -2.20 -47.14
N ILE A 16 30.03 -3.39 -47.12
CA ILE A 16 30.06 -4.26 -45.93
C ILE A 16 30.76 -3.57 -44.77
N TYR A 17 31.92 -2.95 -45.02
CA TYR A 17 32.67 -2.22 -44.00
C TYR A 17 31.87 -1.04 -43.45
N SER A 18 31.23 -0.25 -44.32
CA SER A 18 30.42 0.90 -43.92
C SER A 18 29.23 0.48 -43.08
N LYS A 19 28.50 -0.58 -43.48
CA LYS A 19 27.38 -1.13 -42.70
C LYS A 19 27.84 -1.65 -41.32
N LYS A 20 29.01 -2.27 -41.24
CA LYS A 20 29.60 -2.68 -39.96
C LYS A 20 29.94 -1.48 -39.07
N GLN A 21 30.49 -0.40 -39.62
CA GLN A 21 30.80 0.82 -38.88
C GLN A 21 29.53 1.52 -38.39
N VAL A 22 28.49 1.63 -39.22
CA VAL A 22 27.17 2.17 -38.82
C VAL A 22 26.60 1.36 -37.65
N ASN A 23 26.56 0.02 -37.77
CA ASN A 23 26.06 -0.84 -36.69
C ASN A 23 26.87 -0.70 -35.39
N LEU A 24 28.19 -0.49 -35.47
CA LEU A 24 29.04 -0.26 -34.30
C LEU A 24 28.78 1.10 -33.66
N LEU A 25 28.58 2.14 -34.48
CA LEU A 25 28.24 3.49 -34.01
C LEU A 25 26.87 3.50 -33.34
N GLU A 26 25.86 2.87 -33.94
CA GLU A 26 24.53 2.71 -33.34
C GLU A 26 24.59 2.00 -31.99
N LYS A 27 25.37 0.91 -31.88
CA LYS A 27 25.60 0.21 -30.61
C LYS A 27 26.28 1.10 -29.57
N ARG A 28 27.29 1.88 -29.96
CA ARG A 28 27.99 2.81 -29.06
C ARG A 28 27.08 3.95 -28.61
N LEU A 29 26.31 4.53 -29.53
CA LEU A 29 25.33 5.57 -29.22
C LEU A 29 24.32 5.05 -28.19
N GLY A 30 23.77 3.86 -28.40
CA GLY A 30 22.85 3.23 -27.45
C GLY A 30 23.46 2.96 -26.07
N LEU A 31 24.76 2.63 -25.98
CA LEU A 31 25.46 2.50 -24.70
C LEU A 31 25.62 3.85 -23.98
N VAL A 32 25.97 4.92 -24.72
CA VAL A 32 26.11 6.26 -24.17
C VAL A 32 24.76 6.80 -23.69
N GLU A 33 23.69 6.63 -24.47
CA GLU A 33 22.32 6.94 -24.07
C GLU A 33 21.93 6.18 -22.80
N LYS A 34 22.18 4.86 -22.76
CA LYS A 34 21.90 4.04 -21.58
C LYS A 34 22.64 4.53 -20.33
N GLU A 35 23.95 4.77 -20.42
CA GLU A 35 24.76 5.22 -19.29
C GLU A 35 24.40 6.65 -18.84
N SER A 36 24.05 7.55 -19.77
CA SER A 36 23.61 8.90 -19.43
C SER A 36 22.25 8.94 -18.72
N MET A 37 21.31 8.06 -19.09
CA MET A 37 20.00 7.97 -18.45
C MET A 37 20.03 7.20 -17.12
N LYS A 38 21.02 6.33 -16.91
CA LYS A 38 21.12 5.41 -15.78
C LYS A 38 20.90 6.05 -14.40
N PRO A 39 21.47 7.23 -14.06
CA PRO A 39 21.25 7.84 -12.75
C PRO A 39 19.79 8.20 -12.50
N ILE A 40 19.10 8.73 -13.51
CA ILE A 40 17.68 9.11 -13.45
C ILE A 40 16.83 7.85 -13.29
N ILE A 41 17.15 6.79 -14.03
CA ILE A 41 16.44 5.52 -13.92
C ILE A 41 16.65 4.86 -12.55
N ILE A 42 17.86 4.94 -11.98
CA ILE A 42 18.12 4.44 -10.63
C ILE A 42 17.26 5.17 -9.59
N GLU A 43 17.13 6.49 -9.69
CA GLU A 43 16.27 7.28 -8.80
C GLU A 43 14.79 6.90 -8.97
N LEU A 44 14.32 6.76 -10.21
CA LEU A 44 12.97 6.29 -10.50
C LEU A 44 12.71 4.89 -9.92
N VAL A 45 13.63 3.94 -10.12
CA VAL A 45 13.53 2.57 -9.57
C VAL A 45 13.47 2.59 -8.04
N LYS A 46 14.26 3.44 -7.36
CA LYS A 46 14.16 3.64 -5.90
C LYS A 46 12.76 4.06 -5.47
N ASN A 47 12.19 5.05 -6.15
CA ASN A 47 10.85 5.56 -5.82
C ASN A 47 9.76 4.52 -6.09
N LEU A 48 9.84 3.79 -7.22
CA LEU A 48 8.93 2.69 -7.55
C LEU A 48 9.01 1.56 -6.53
N TYR A 49 10.22 1.23 -6.05
CA TYR A 49 10.41 0.20 -5.04
C TYR A 49 9.86 0.61 -3.67
N SER A 50 10.05 1.88 -3.27
CA SER A 50 9.41 2.42 -2.06
C SER A 50 7.88 2.35 -2.15
N LEU A 51 7.32 2.65 -3.32
CA LEU A 51 5.89 2.54 -3.58
C LEU A 51 5.41 1.09 -3.44
N TYR A 52 6.16 0.16 -4.02
CA TYR A 52 5.90 -1.28 -3.94
C TYR A 52 5.83 -1.76 -2.48
N GLU A 53 6.81 -1.38 -1.65
CA GLU A 53 6.81 -1.75 -0.22
C GLU A 53 5.59 -1.23 0.54
N ASP A 54 5.18 0.01 0.28
CA ASP A 54 4.00 0.60 0.93
C ASP A 54 2.70 -0.08 0.49
N ILE A 55 2.59 -0.48 -0.79
CA ILE A 55 1.45 -1.27 -1.30
C ILE A 55 1.39 -2.64 -0.61
N ILE A 56 2.53 -3.35 -0.52
CA ILE A 56 2.59 -4.66 0.14
C ILE A 56 2.23 -4.55 1.63
N LYS A 57 2.68 -3.51 2.33
CA LYS A 57 2.29 -3.25 3.73
C LYS A 57 0.78 -3.03 3.83
N ASN A 58 0.20 -2.21 2.95
CA ASN A 58 -1.24 -1.99 2.91
C ASN A 58 -2.01 -3.27 2.66
N MET A 59 -1.59 -4.11 1.70
CA MET A 59 -2.23 -5.40 1.41
C MET A 59 -2.24 -6.32 2.63
N LYS A 60 -1.12 -6.45 3.35
CA LYS A 60 -1.04 -7.23 4.59
C LYS A 60 -2.00 -6.71 5.66
N SER A 61 -2.12 -5.40 5.83
CA SER A 61 -3.07 -4.79 6.76
C SER A 61 -4.52 -5.07 6.36
N LEU A 62 -4.83 -5.03 5.06
CA LEU A 62 -6.16 -5.33 4.52
C LEU A 62 -6.55 -6.79 4.75
N GLU A 63 -5.63 -7.72 4.54
CA GLU A 63 -5.83 -9.17 4.77
C GLU A 63 -6.14 -9.47 6.23
N LYS A 64 -5.44 -8.81 7.14
CA LYS A 64 -5.67 -8.93 8.59
C LYS A 64 -6.90 -8.16 9.08
N LYS A 65 -7.50 -7.32 8.22
CA LYS A 65 -8.56 -6.36 8.58
C LYS A 65 -8.15 -5.44 9.75
N GLU A 66 -6.85 -5.15 9.88
CA GLU A 66 -6.27 -4.31 10.92
C GLU A 66 -6.21 -2.87 10.41
N PHE A 67 -7.25 -2.07 10.69
CA PHE A 67 -7.32 -0.67 10.24
C PHE A 67 -6.72 0.30 11.26
N SER A 68 -6.62 -0.12 12.52
CA SER A 68 -6.30 0.76 13.66
C SER A 68 -7.08 2.07 13.57
N TRP A 69 -8.38 1.92 13.26
CA TRP A 69 -9.28 3.04 12.98
C TRP A 69 -9.55 3.82 14.26
N GLY A 70 -9.34 5.14 14.23
CA GLY A 70 -9.64 6.03 15.35
C GLY A 70 -10.99 6.71 15.18
N HIS A 71 -11.85 6.67 16.20
CA HIS A 71 -13.18 7.29 16.13
C HIS A 71 -13.13 8.81 15.93
N GLU A 72 -12.39 9.51 16.78
CA GLU A 72 -12.30 10.97 16.74
C GLU A 72 -11.64 11.49 15.44
N SER A 73 -10.59 10.80 14.97
CA SER A 73 -9.87 11.19 13.76
C SER A 73 -10.55 10.70 12.48
N SER A 74 -11.45 9.72 12.57
CA SER A 74 -11.99 8.96 11.42
C SER A 74 -10.88 8.44 10.49
N ASN A 75 -9.67 8.26 11.00
CA ASN A 75 -8.49 7.94 10.22
C ASN A 75 -8.14 6.46 10.34
N ILE A 76 -7.53 5.93 9.28
CA ILE A 76 -6.94 4.59 9.23
C ILE A 76 -5.44 4.80 9.32
N SER A 77 -4.82 4.38 10.42
CA SER A 77 -3.39 4.64 10.65
C SER A 77 -2.47 3.57 10.05
N THR A 78 -3.00 2.37 9.75
CA THR A 78 -2.23 1.26 9.18
C THR A 78 -2.15 1.27 7.66
N LEU A 79 -3.01 2.05 6.99
CA LEU A 79 -3.04 2.16 5.53
C LEU A 79 -2.48 3.52 5.11
N LYS A 80 -1.39 3.49 4.35
CA LYS A 80 -0.80 4.68 3.75
C LYS A 80 -1.50 5.04 2.45
N GLU A 81 -1.63 6.34 2.20
CA GLU A 81 -1.95 6.83 0.86
C GLU A 81 -0.77 6.55 -0.06
N ILE A 82 -1.04 5.92 -1.20
CA ILE A 82 -0.04 5.63 -2.22
C ILE A 82 0.16 6.90 -3.04
N ASP A 83 1.30 7.57 -2.84
CA ASP A 83 1.66 8.80 -3.56
C ASP A 83 2.37 8.46 -4.88
N THR A 84 1.72 8.82 -5.98
CA THR A 84 2.21 8.61 -7.35
C THR A 84 2.67 9.92 -8.00
N GLY A 85 2.65 11.04 -7.27
CA GLY A 85 2.96 12.38 -7.79
C GLY A 85 4.35 12.47 -8.42
N PHE A 86 5.32 11.73 -7.88
CA PHE A 86 6.69 11.70 -8.39
C PHE A 86 6.78 11.25 -9.85
N LEU A 87 5.83 10.44 -10.34
CA LEU A 87 5.88 9.90 -11.70
C LEU A 87 5.68 10.95 -12.78
N SER A 88 5.05 12.07 -12.44
CA SER A 88 4.94 13.22 -13.34
C SER A 88 6.33 13.73 -13.77
N PHE A 89 7.33 13.70 -12.88
CA PHE A 89 8.71 14.09 -13.18
C PHE A 89 9.42 13.08 -14.08
N TYR A 90 9.03 11.81 -14.02
CA TYR A 90 9.67 10.72 -14.76
C TYR A 90 8.89 10.28 -16.00
N LYS A 91 7.86 11.01 -16.41
CA LYS A 91 6.93 10.59 -17.48
C LYS A 91 7.63 10.20 -18.79
N SER A 92 8.68 10.91 -19.19
CA SER A 92 9.47 10.63 -20.41
C SER A 92 10.36 9.39 -20.30
N TYR A 93 10.56 8.87 -19.10
CA TYR A 93 11.41 7.72 -18.82
C TYR A 93 10.62 6.42 -18.62
N LEU A 94 9.30 6.53 -18.41
CA LEU A 94 8.39 5.39 -18.28
C LEU A 94 8.31 4.58 -19.59
N PRO A 95 8.06 3.26 -19.51
CA PRO A 95 7.91 2.44 -20.71
C PRO A 95 6.69 2.90 -21.55
N PRO A 96 6.82 2.99 -22.88
CA PRO A 96 5.78 3.56 -23.75
C PRO A 96 4.47 2.77 -23.80
N ASP A 97 4.52 1.45 -23.59
CA ASP A 97 3.33 0.57 -23.62
C ASP A 97 2.76 0.26 -22.22
N ASP A 98 3.51 0.59 -21.16
CA ASP A 98 3.08 0.47 -19.77
C ASP A 98 2.79 1.86 -19.20
N THR A 99 1.93 2.64 -19.87
CA THR A 99 1.26 3.77 -19.22
C THR A 99 0.61 3.18 -17.99
N ILE A 100 1.26 3.40 -16.85
CA ILE A 100 0.75 2.96 -15.58
C ILE A 100 -0.59 3.67 -15.45
N SER A 101 -1.68 2.95 -15.68
CA SER A 101 -2.98 3.32 -15.16
C SER A 101 -2.89 3.08 -13.67
N LEU A 102 -2.04 3.88 -13.00
CA LEU A 102 -1.95 3.94 -11.55
C LEU A 102 -3.30 4.41 -11.11
N ILE A 103 -4.09 3.40 -10.77
CA ILE A 103 -5.35 3.57 -10.11
C ILE A 103 -5.05 4.47 -8.92
N GLU A 104 -5.66 5.65 -8.90
CA GLU A 104 -5.54 6.53 -7.75
C GLU A 104 -6.04 5.76 -6.53
N SER A 105 -5.14 5.39 -5.61
CA SER A 105 -5.52 4.65 -4.40
C SER A 105 -6.40 5.49 -3.47
N LYS A 106 -6.28 6.83 -3.56
CA LYS A 106 -6.91 7.81 -2.69
C LYS A 106 -8.45 7.74 -2.73
N PRO A 107 -9.14 7.71 -3.89
CA PRO A 107 -10.57 7.42 -3.96
C PRO A 107 -11.01 6.15 -3.21
N TYR A 108 -10.24 5.06 -3.32
CA TYR A 108 -10.58 3.78 -2.68
C TYR A 108 -10.38 3.84 -1.17
N LEU A 109 -9.27 4.41 -0.71
CA LEU A 109 -9.00 4.59 0.72
C LEU A 109 -10.02 5.53 1.37
N ASN A 110 -10.39 6.62 0.70
CA ASN A 110 -11.46 7.51 1.15
C ASN A 110 -12.83 6.82 1.19
N GLY A 111 -13.11 5.96 0.21
CA GLY A 111 -14.28 5.09 0.21
C GLY A 111 -14.32 4.17 1.44
N LEU A 112 -13.18 3.56 1.79
CA LEU A 112 -13.05 2.71 2.98
C LEU A 112 -13.22 3.52 4.28
N ARG A 113 -12.55 4.68 4.41
CA ARG A 113 -12.71 5.60 5.55
C ARG A 113 -14.17 5.97 5.77
N LYS A 114 -14.88 6.30 4.70
CA LYS A 114 -16.33 6.61 4.75
C LYS A 114 -17.14 5.42 5.26
N LYS A 115 -16.86 4.19 4.79
CA LYS A 115 -17.59 3.00 5.25
C LYS A 115 -17.29 2.61 6.68
N LEU A 116 -16.04 2.75 7.14
CA LEU A 116 -15.70 2.57 8.54
C LEU A 116 -16.40 3.60 9.44
N LYS A 117 -16.51 4.86 8.98
CA LYS A 117 -17.26 5.90 9.70
C LYS A 117 -18.76 5.58 9.76
N GLU A 118 -19.36 5.10 8.67
CA GLU A 118 -20.76 4.64 8.66
C GLU A 118 -20.98 3.45 9.62
N LEU A 119 -20.06 2.48 9.64
CA LEU A 119 -20.09 1.35 10.58
C LEU A 119 -19.98 1.83 12.03
N ALA A 120 -19.05 2.73 12.30
CA ALA A 120 -18.89 3.32 13.63
C ALA A 120 -20.17 4.02 14.10
N GLY A 121 -20.81 4.80 13.24
CA GLY A 121 -22.08 5.45 13.55
C GLY A 121 -23.24 4.48 13.78
N SER A 122 -23.21 3.27 13.22
CA SER A 122 -24.22 2.24 13.50
C SER A 122 -24.03 1.53 14.83
N ILE A 123 -22.78 1.42 15.31
CA ILE A 123 -22.46 0.81 16.61
C ILE A 123 -22.60 1.86 17.73
N TYR A 124 -22.14 3.09 17.47
CA TYR A 124 -22.11 4.16 18.46
C TYR A 124 -23.51 4.74 18.70
N SER A 125 -24.24 4.09 19.60
CA SER A 125 -25.56 4.48 20.07
C SER A 125 -25.52 4.89 21.54
N GLU A 126 -26.61 5.49 22.02
CA GLU A 126 -26.80 5.78 23.45
C GLU A 126 -26.71 4.50 24.30
N GLU A 127 -27.21 3.37 23.76
CA GLU A 127 -27.12 2.07 24.39
C GLU A 127 -25.67 1.58 24.51
N PHE A 128 -24.87 1.73 23.44
CA PHE A 128 -23.44 1.41 23.46
C PHE A 128 -22.69 2.24 24.51
N ARG A 129 -22.96 3.56 24.57
CA ARG A 129 -22.32 4.43 25.56
C ARG A 129 -22.64 4.00 26.99
N LYS A 130 -23.92 3.74 27.29
CA LYS A 130 -24.34 3.27 28.61
C LYS A 130 -23.73 1.93 28.99
N GLU A 131 -23.61 1.01 28.04
CA GLU A 131 -22.96 -0.28 28.29
C GLU A 131 -21.46 -0.09 28.56
N CYS A 132 -20.77 0.79 27.82
CA CYS A 132 -19.38 1.15 28.14
C CYS A 132 -19.25 1.69 29.57
N GLU A 133 -20.01 2.74 29.91
CA GLU A 133 -19.99 3.39 31.23
C GLU A 133 -20.22 2.36 32.35
N LYS A 134 -21.29 1.57 32.24
CA LYS A 134 -21.64 0.54 33.21
C LYS A 134 -20.52 -0.49 33.41
N ARG A 135 -19.95 -1.03 32.32
CA ARG A 135 -18.91 -2.06 32.41
C ARG A 135 -17.60 -1.53 32.98
N ILE A 136 -17.28 -0.27 32.71
CA ILE A 136 -16.10 0.38 33.27
C ILE A 136 -16.29 0.59 34.77
N GLU A 137 -17.46 1.05 35.20
CA GLU A 137 -17.80 1.18 36.62
C GLU A 137 -17.70 -0.17 37.33
N GLU A 138 -18.36 -1.22 36.81
CA GLU A 138 -18.29 -2.58 37.35
C GLU A 138 -16.83 -3.10 37.43
N PHE A 139 -16.05 -2.90 36.38
CA PHE A 139 -14.65 -3.35 36.36
C PHE A 139 -13.77 -2.63 37.38
N LEU A 140 -13.93 -1.32 37.52
CA LEU A 140 -13.16 -0.51 38.48
C LEU A 140 -13.53 -0.82 39.93
N GLU A 141 -14.80 -1.14 40.21
CA GLU A 141 -15.24 -1.61 41.54
C GLU A 141 -14.59 -2.95 41.92
N GLU A 142 -14.47 -3.87 40.96
CA GLU A 142 -13.86 -5.19 41.18
C GLU A 142 -12.32 -5.13 41.21
N HIS A 143 -11.72 -4.12 40.57
CA HIS A 143 -10.28 -4.00 40.36
C HIS A 143 -9.74 -2.65 40.84
N GLU A 144 -9.89 -2.37 42.15
CA GLU A 144 -9.50 -1.10 42.80
C GLU A 144 -8.07 -0.61 42.49
N ASN A 145 -7.16 -1.50 42.08
CA ASN A 145 -5.75 -1.18 41.80
C ASN A 145 -5.35 -1.28 40.32
N THR A 146 -6.30 -1.49 39.39
CA THR A 146 -6.00 -1.52 37.95
C THR A 146 -6.15 -0.12 37.37
N PRO A 147 -5.04 0.56 37.00
CA PRO A 147 -5.15 1.92 36.53
C PRO A 147 -5.59 1.90 35.07
N LEU A 148 -6.89 2.10 34.83
CA LEU A 148 -7.36 2.63 33.54
C LEU A 148 -6.93 4.10 33.49
N GLU A 149 -5.68 4.37 33.12
CA GLU A 149 -5.03 5.69 33.22
C GLU A 149 -5.57 6.77 32.26
N ASP A 150 -6.67 6.55 31.55
CA ASP A 150 -7.28 7.64 30.80
C ASP A 150 -8.09 8.52 31.75
N LYS A 151 -7.50 9.66 32.09
CA LYS A 151 -8.12 10.77 32.84
C LYS A 151 -9.38 11.35 32.18
N ASP A 152 -9.76 10.81 31.02
CA ASP A 152 -10.91 11.17 30.23
C ASP A 152 -11.74 9.91 29.92
N LEU A 153 -12.65 9.54 30.82
CA LEU A 153 -13.77 8.62 30.54
C LEU A 153 -14.55 9.05 29.27
N SER A 154 -14.42 10.30 28.84
CA SER A 154 -14.98 10.79 27.58
C SER A 154 -14.41 10.12 26.33
N ARG A 155 -13.18 9.57 26.38
CA ARG A 155 -12.49 8.92 25.24
C ARG A 155 -12.58 7.41 25.24
N ILE A 156 -12.90 6.81 26.38
CA ILE A 156 -12.93 5.35 26.52
C ILE A 156 -13.93 4.70 25.56
N SER A 157 -15.10 5.31 25.37
CA SER A 157 -16.13 4.84 24.44
C SER A 157 -15.62 4.86 23.00
N SER A 158 -14.86 5.88 22.62
CA SER A 158 -14.21 5.99 21.31
C SER A 158 -13.18 4.87 21.10
N THR A 159 -12.40 4.54 22.13
CA THR A 159 -11.40 3.46 22.10
C THR A 159 -12.05 2.08 22.02
N LEU A 160 -13.06 1.81 22.85
CA LEU A 160 -13.81 0.55 22.84
C LEU A 160 -14.59 0.36 21.54
N LEU A 161 -15.13 1.44 20.98
CA LEU A 161 -15.74 1.43 19.65
C LEU A 161 -14.72 1.04 18.58
N ALA A 162 -13.51 1.60 18.62
CA ALA A 162 -12.45 1.20 17.71
C ALA A 162 -12.11 -0.28 17.85
N TYR A 163 -12.01 -0.82 19.06
CA TYR A 163 -11.73 -2.24 19.26
C TYR A 163 -12.86 -3.14 18.75
N THR A 164 -14.10 -2.70 18.96
CA THR A 164 -15.30 -3.37 18.46
C THR A 164 -15.32 -3.38 16.93
N ILE A 165 -15.02 -2.26 16.26
CA ILE A 165 -14.99 -2.17 14.78
C ILE A 165 -13.89 -3.05 14.19
N ASN A 166 -12.68 -3.01 14.78
CA ASN A 166 -11.54 -3.79 14.30
C ASN A 166 -11.64 -5.28 14.64
N ASN A 167 -12.64 -5.70 15.44
CA ASN A 167 -12.84 -7.10 15.83
C ASN A 167 -11.61 -7.72 16.50
N TYR A 168 -10.99 -7.00 17.45
CA TYR A 168 -9.80 -7.52 18.12
C TYR A 168 -10.14 -8.70 19.04
N ASP A 169 -9.61 -9.88 18.73
CA ASP A 169 -9.73 -11.06 19.59
C ASP A 169 -9.00 -10.89 20.93
N SER A 170 -7.89 -10.15 20.91
CA SER A 170 -7.08 -9.80 22.08
C SER A 170 -6.32 -8.50 21.84
N LEU A 171 -6.07 -7.74 22.90
CA LEU A 171 -5.13 -6.62 22.87
C LEU A 171 -3.72 -7.08 23.26
N PRO A 172 -2.65 -6.35 22.91
CA PRO A 172 -1.32 -6.61 23.45
C PRO A 172 -1.32 -6.50 24.98
N TYR A 173 -0.60 -7.40 25.68
CA TYR A 173 -0.53 -7.40 27.16
C TYR A 173 -0.13 -6.05 27.78
N ARG A 174 0.67 -5.26 27.06
CA ARG A 174 1.11 -3.91 27.51
C ARG A 174 0.07 -2.82 27.29
N ASN A 175 -1.08 -3.12 26.69
CA ASN A 175 -2.15 -2.16 26.48
C ASN A 175 -2.89 -1.92 27.81
N THR A 176 -3.10 -0.67 28.17
CA THR A 176 -3.82 -0.26 29.40
C THR A 176 -5.21 -0.90 29.53
N TYR A 177 -5.87 -1.16 28.40
CA TYR A 177 -7.20 -1.78 28.34
C TYR A 177 -7.17 -3.30 28.23
N TYR A 178 -6.01 -3.96 28.34
CA TYR A 178 -5.87 -5.39 28.08
C TYR A 178 -6.79 -6.25 28.95
N GLU A 179 -6.73 -6.11 30.29
CA GLU A 179 -7.56 -6.91 31.19
C GLU A 179 -9.04 -6.57 31.04
N PHE A 180 -9.39 -5.28 30.95
CA PHE A 180 -10.76 -4.84 30.70
C PHE A 180 -11.36 -5.47 29.43
N TRP A 181 -10.64 -5.40 28.30
CA TRP A 181 -11.10 -5.96 27.03
C TRP A 181 -11.20 -7.48 27.10
N LYS A 182 -10.25 -8.14 27.75
CA LYS A 182 -10.24 -9.60 27.90
C LYS A 182 -11.50 -10.11 28.62
N GLU A 183 -12.00 -9.38 29.61
CA GLU A 183 -13.22 -9.74 30.35
C GLU A 183 -14.51 -9.31 29.64
N ASN A 184 -14.50 -8.14 28.98
CA ASN A 184 -15.73 -7.53 28.47
C ASN A 184 -15.93 -7.62 26.94
N LYS A 185 -14.95 -8.12 26.17
CA LYS A 185 -15.01 -8.11 24.69
C LYS A 185 -16.29 -8.73 24.14
N GLU A 186 -16.78 -9.83 24.72
CA GLU A 186 -17.97 -10.52 24.20
C GLU A 186 -19.21 -9.65 24.27
N HIS A 187 -19.31 -8.79 25.29
CA HIS A 187 -20.40 -7.83 25.43
C HIS A 187 -20.36 -6.78 24.31
N PHE A 188 -19.18 -6.24 24.01
CA PHE A 188 -19.03 -5.24 22.95
C PHE A 188 -19.19 -5.84 21.55
N LEU A 189 -18.68 -7.06 21.33
CA LEU A 189 -18.79 -7.73 20.02
C LEU A 189 -20.24 -8.08 19.66
N LYS A 190 -21.15 -8.26 20.64
CA LYS A 190 -22.60 -8.42 20.37
C LYS A 190 -23.22 -7.23 19.61
N PHE A 191 -22.67 -6.02 19.73
CA PHE A 191 -23.15 -4.89 18.92
C PHE A 191 -22.93 -5.12 17.42
N ARG A 192 -21.93 -5.94 17.03
CA ARG A 192 -21.70 -6.33 15.64
C ARG A 192 -22.73 -7.32 15.11
N GLU A 193 -23.46 -7.99 15.99
CA GLU A 193 -24.43 -9.01 15.61
C GLU A 193 -25.79 -8.43 15.21
N ARG A 194 -26.02 -7.13 15.45
CA ARG A 194 -27.22 -6.42 15.03
C ARG A 194 -27.33 -6.41 13.51
N ASP A 195 -28.54 -6.59 12.99
CA ASP A 195 -28.76 -6.75 11.54
C ASP A 195 -28.30 -5.51 10.75
N GLU A 196 -28.56 -4.30 11.28
CA GLU A 196 -28.11 -3.05 10.68
C GLU A 196 -26.58 -2.89 10.68
N VAL A 197 -25.89 -3.47 11.66
CA VAL A 197 -24.43 -3.41 11.77
C VAL A 197 -23.78 -4.44 10.85
N LYS A 198 -24.34 -5.66 10.75
CA LYS A 198 -23.91 -6.68 9.80
C LYS A 198 -23.89 -6.16 8.36
N GLU A 199 -24.94 -5.46 7.94
CA GLU A 199 -25.02 -4.84 6.61
C GLU A 199 -23.88 -3.83 6.37
N LYS A 200 -23.48 -3.07 7.41
CA LYS A 200 -22.36 -2.13 7.33
C LYS A 200 -21.01 -2.85 7.29
N ILE A 201 -20.85 -3.94 8.04
CA ILE A 201 -19.65 -4.78 8.00
C ILE A 201 -19.44 -5.34 6.59
N GLU A 202 -20.49 -5.90 5.97
CA GLU A 202 -20.41 -6.41 4.59
C GLU A 202 -19.97 -5.32 3.59
N LYS A 203 -20.49 -4.09 3.73
CA LYS A 203 -20.08 -2.95 2.90
C LYS A 203 -18.61 -2.56 3.13
N VAL A 204 -18.11 -2.66 4.35
CA VAL A 204 -16.68 -2.48 4.65
C VAL A 204 -15.87 -3.58 3.99
N GLU A 205 -16.26 -4.84 4.12
CA GLU A 205 -15.55 -5.99 3.53
C GLU A 205 -15.49 -5.91 2.00
N GLN A 206 -16.57 -5.49 1.34
CA GLN A 206 -16.57 -5.22 -0.10
C GLN A 206 -15.55 -4.13 -0.48
N LYS A 207 -15.41 -3.08 0.33
CA LYS A 207 -14.43 -2.01 0.09
C LYS A 207 -13.00 -2.46 0.35
N VAL A 208 -12.78 -3.27 1.39
CA VAL A 208 -11.49 -3.91 1.66
C VAL A 208 -11.06 -4.76 0.48
N LYS A 209 -11.97 -5.61 -0.04
CA LYS A 209 -11.71 -6.43 -1.22
C LYS A 209 -11.38 -5.57 -2.45
N THR A 210 -12.21 -4.56 -2.74
CA THR A 210 -11.97 -3.65 -3.88
C THR A 210 -10.60 -2.97 -3.80
N LEU A 211 -10.20 -2.53 -2.59
CA LEU A 211 -8.90 -1.89 -2.38
C LEU A 211 -7.75 -2.90 -2.48
N HIS A 212 -7.94 -4.13 -1.99
CA HIS A 212 -6.95 -5.22 -2.12
C HIS A 212 -6.74 -5.60 -3.58
N ASP A 213 -7.80 -5.81 -4.35
CA ASP A 213 -7.74 -6.12 -5.79
C ASP A 213 -7.03 -5.00 -6.57
N SER A 214 -7.33 -3.73 -6.23
CA SER A 214 -6.66 -2.57 -6.81
C SER A 214 -5.16 -2.55 -6.48
N HIS A 215 -4.78 -2.79 -5.23
CA HIS A 215 -3.38 -2.88 -4.83
C HIS A 215 -2.65 -4.05 -5.51
N ALA A 216 -3.30 -5.21 -5.68
CA ALA A 216 -2.71 -6.35 -6.39
C ALA A 216 -2.43 -6.02 -7.87
N GLU A 217 -3.34 -5.32 -8.54
CA GLU A 217 -3.13 -4.84 -9.90
C GLU A 217 -1.95 -3.84 -9.97
N LEU A 218 -1.86 -2.91 -9.02
CA LEU A 218 -0.73 -1.98 -8.93
C LEU A 218 0.60 -2.71 -8.72
N THR A 219 0.64 -3.72 -7.85
CA THR A 219 1.82 -4.57 -7.64
C THR A 219 2.26 -5.23 -8.94
N ASN A 220 1.33 -5.86 -9.68
CA ASN A 220 1.63 -6.49 -10.97
C ASN A 220 2.19 -5.51 -12.01
N GLN A 221 1.66 -4.28 -12.05
CA GLN A 221 2.16 -3.23 -12.94
C GLN A 221 3.58 -2.79 -12.55
N LEU A 222 3.83 -2.59 -11.25
CA LEU A 222 5.16 -2.24 -10.75
C LEU A 222 6.19 -3.32 -11.05
N ASP A 223 5.84 -4.60 -10.89
CA ASP A 223 6.73 -5.72 -11.20
C ASP A 223 7.17 -5.74 -12.67
N LYS A 224 6.25 -5.47 -13.60
CA LYS A 224 6.56 -5.38 -15.03
C LYS A 224 7.54 -4.24 -15.32
N ILE A 225 7.32 -3.08 -14.72
CA ILE A 225 8.14 -1.88 -14.90
C ILE A 225 9.55 -2.08 -14.31
N LEU A 226 9.63 -2.60 -13.08
CA LEU A 226 10.90 -2.91 -12.44
C LEU A 226 11.69 -3.96 -13.24
N SER A 227 11.01 -4.99 -13.75
CA SER A 227 11.61 -6.01 -14.64
C SER A 227 12.08 -5.44 -15.98
N TYR A 228 11.38 -4.44 -16.51
CA TYR A 228 11.81 -3.72 -17.70
C TYR A 228 13.12 -2.96 -17.44
N TYR A 229 13.20 -2.18 -16.36
CA TYR A 229 14.42 -1.44 -16.04
C TYR A 229 15.59 -2.35 -15.69
N GLN A 230 15.36 -3.45 -14.98
CA GLN A 230 16.39 -4.45 -14.71
C GLN A 230 16.99 -4.99 -16.01
N ARG A 231 16.17 -5.36 -17.01
CA ARG A 231 16.65 -5.89 -18.29
C ARG A 231 17.28 -4.82 -19.19
N LYS A 232 16.71 -3.61 -19.23
CA LYS A 232 17.17 -2.55 -20.14
C LYS A 232 18.44 -1.87 -19.63
N PHE A 233 18.53 -1.64 -18.32
CA PHE A 233 19.61 -0.85 -17.71
C PHE A 233 20.61 -1.67 -16.89
N ASP A 234 20.45 -3.00 -16.81
CA ASP A 234 21.27 -3.90 -15.99
C ASP A 234 21.31 -3.46 -14.51
N ILE A 235 20.19 -2.95 -14.00
CA ILE A 235 20.05 -2.47 -12.62
C ILE A 235 19.64 -3.66 -11.73
N PRO A 236 20.51 -4.14 -10.81
CA PRO A 236 20.14 -5.23 -9.92
C PRO A 236 19.15 -4.75 -8.86
N LEU A 237 17.90 -5.26 -8.91
CA LEU A 237 16.83 -4.86 -7.99
C LEU A 237 17.14 -5.12 -6.51
N LYS A 238 18.05 -6.07 -6.23
CA LYS A 238 18.53 -6.39 -4.87
C LYS A 238 19.17 -5.20 -4.15
N GLU A 239 19.68 -4.21 -4.87
CA GLU A 239 20.29 -3.01 -4.28
C GLU A 239 19.26 -2.03 -3.69
N PHE A 240 17.97 -2.22 -4.00
CA PHE A 240 16.88 -1.36 -3.54
C PHE A 240 16.01 -2.02 -2.47
N VAL A 241 16.16 -3.33 -2.27
CA VAL A 241 15.63 -4.03 -1.10
C VAL A 241 16.37 -3.46 0.10
N ARG A 242 15.72 -2.60 0.90
CA ARG A 242 16.25 -2.34 2.25
C ARG A 242 16.29 -3.71 2.92
N GLU A 243 17.48 -4.15 3.32
CA GLU A 243 17.61 -5.28 4.23
C GLU A 243 16.70 -4.94 5.42
N ASN A 244 15.54 -5.58 5.51
CA ASN A 244 14.67 -5.53 6.68
C ASN A 244 15.44 -6.24 7.79
N LYS A 245 16.32 -5.50 8.46
CA LYS A 245 16.90 -5.83 9.77
C LYS A 245 16.04 -5.21 10.86
#